data_AF-A0A7Z9I9G6-F1
#
_entry.id   AF-A0A7Z9I9G6-F1
#
_cell.length_a   1.000
_cell.length_b   1.000
_cell.length_c   1.000
_cell.angle_alpha   90.00
_cell.angle_beta   90.00
_cell.angle_gamma   90.00
#
_symmetry.space_group_name_H-M   'P 1'
#
loop_
_entity.id
_entity.type
_entity.pdbx_description
1 polymer ?
#
loop_
_entity_poly.entity_id
_entity_poly.type
_entity_poly.pdbx_seq_one_letter_code
_entity_poly.pdbx_strand_id
1 'polypeptide(L)'
;MYLDSMIADELMLFFRMEGIVLLPIHDSFIIRAGYELSLRSEMMIIFKRLMDSYILVKSTGPKLREHFNKPPPPSNDPSEGIVRGVDTWDLVIEDTSNEYYSIYHNAWMKWRYQKNINS
;
A
#
# COMPACT_ATOMS: atom_id res chain seq x y z
N MET A 1 -9.18 -11.51 -9.14
CA MET A 1 -9.18 -11.21 -7.69
C MET A 1 -8.27 -12.14 -6.90
N TYR A 2 -8.48 -13.46 -6.82
CA TYR A 2 -7.61 -14.35 -6.02
C TYR A 2 -6.14 -14.32 -6.48
N LEU A 3 -5.90 -14.40 -7.80
CA LEU A 3 -4.54 -14.39 -8.36
C LEU A 3 -3.84 -13.04 -8.14
N ASP A 4 -4.56 -11.92 -8.25
CA ASP A 4 -4.00 -10.59 -8.00
C ASP A 4 -3.55 -10.46 -6.54
N SER A 5 -4.35 -10.98 -5.61
CA SER A 5 -4.00 -11.04 -4.18
C SER A 5 -2.78 -11.93 -3.93
N MET A 6 -2.67 -13.09 -4.57
CA MET A 6 -1.49 -13.96 -4.45
C MET A 6 -0.21 -13.28 -4.94
N ILE A 7 -0.29 -12.59 -6.09
CA ILE A 7 0.85 -11.85 -6.65
C ILE A 7 1.27 -10.73 -5.69
N ALA A 8 0.30 -9.98 -5.16
CA ALA A 8 0.57 -8.91 -4.21
C ALA A 8 1.21 -9.42 -2.91
N ASP A 9 0.68 -10.50 -2.33
CA ASP A 9 1.23 -11.09 -1.10
C ASP A 9 2.67 -11.55 -1.30
N GLU A 10 2.95 -12.22 -2.42
CA GLU A 10 4.28 -12.75 -2.69
C GLU A 10 5.32 -11.64 -2.94
N LEU A 11 4.95 -10.59 -3.69
CA LEU A 11 5.78 -9.40 -3.84
C LEU A 11 6.05 -8.72 -2.50
N MET A 12 5.01 -8.55 -1.68
CA MET A 12 5.15 -7.93 -0.37
C MET A 12 6.05 -8.73 0.56
N LEU A 13 5.98 -10.07 0.52
CA LEU A 13 6.87 -10.94 1.29
C LEU A 13 8.31 -10.84 0.82
N PHE A 14 8.55 -10.85 -0.50
CA PHE A 14 9.87 -10.67 -1.10
C PHE A 14 10.53 -9.37 -0.63
N PHE A 15 9.88 -8.23 -0.85
CA PHE A 15 10.44 -6.92 -0.49
C PHE A 15 10.56 -6.74 1.03
N ARG A 16 9.66 -7.35 1.82
CA ARG A 16 9.78 -7.37 3.29
C ARG A 16 11.07 -8.07 3.74
N MET A 17 11.43 -9.21 3.14
CA MET A 17 12.66 -9.93 3.48
C MET A 17 13.92 -9.10 3.17
N GLU A 18 13.85 -8.25 2.14
CA GLU A 18 14.91 -7.29 1.80
C GLU A 18 14.88 -6.00 2.64
N GLY A 19 13.93 -5.87 3.58
CA GLY A 19 13.77 -4.66 4.39
C GLY A 19 13.19 -3.46 3.64
N ILE A 20 12.57 -3.69 2.48
CA ILE A 20 11.98 -2.68 1.61
C ILE A 20 10.46 -2.65 1.82
N VAL A 21 9.93 -1.43 1.98
CA VAL A 21 8.47 -1.23 2.12
C VAL A 21 7.84 -1.17 0.73
N LEU A 22 6.90 -2.07 0.48
CA LEU A 22 6.04 -2.11 -0.69
C LEU A 22 4.58 -1.95 -0.24
N LEU A 23 3.83 -1.04 -0.88
CA LEU A 23 2.41 -0.83 -0.60
C LEU A 23 1.58 -1.21 -1.82
N PRO A 24 0.67 -2.21 -1.71
CA PRO A 24 -0.23 -2.58 -2.80
C PRO A 24 -1.38 -1.57 -2.93
N ILE A 25 -1.77 -1.26 -4.17
CA ILE A 25 -2.94 -0.46 -4.53
C ILE A 25 -3.59 -1.14 -5.73
N HIS A 26 -4.63 -1.94 -5.50
CA HIS A 26 -5.26 -2.77 -6.54
C HIS A 26 -4.23 -3.61 -7.32
N ASP A 27 -3.98 -3.31 -8.60
CA ASP A 27 -3.02 -3.95 -9.50
C ASP A 27 -1.64 -3.23 -9.55
N SER A 28 -1.54 -2.12 -8.83
CA SER A 28 -0.40 -1.21 -8.82
C SER A 28 0.30 -1.26 -7.46
N PHE A 29 1.56 -0.81 -7.42
CA PHE A 29 2.35 -0.80 -6.18
C PHE A 29 3.07 0.53 -6.01
N ILE A 30 3.18 0.96 -4.75
CA ILE A 30 4.05 2.08 -4.34
C ILE A 30 5.29 1.51 -3.66
N ILE A 31 6.45 1.91 -4.17
CA ILE A 31 7.77 1.57 -3.61
C ILE A 31 8.63 2.84 -3.52
N ARG A 32 9.67 2.80 -2.68
CA ARG A 32 10.66 3.88 -2.62
C ARG A 32 11.35 4.05 -3.98
N ALA A 33 11.58 5.30 -4.37
CA ALA A 33 12.37 5.63 -5.55
C ALA A 33 13.77 4.98 -5.46
N GLY A 34 14.22 4.36 -6.56
CA GLY A 34 15.46 3.58 -6.62
C GLY A 34 15.26 2.07 -6.68
N TYR A 35 14.13 1.54 -6.20
CA TYR A 35 13.79 0.11 -6.26
C TYR A 35 12.81 -0.25 -7.38
N GLU A 36 12.50 0.69 -8.27
CA GLU A 36 11.58 0.49 -9.38
C GLU A 36 12.00 -0.70 -10.26
N LEU A 37 13.30 -0.79 -10.60
CA LEU A 37 13.81 -1.83 -11.48
C LEU A 37 13.71 -3.21 -10.84
N SER A 38 13.97 -3.30 -9.53
CA SER A 38 13.80 -4.52 -8.74
C SER A 38 12.33 -4.94 -8.69
N LEU A 39 11.42 -4.00 -8.36
CA LEU A 39 9.98 -4.25 -8.33
C LEU A 39 9.48 -4.75 -9.68
N ARG A 40 9.88 -4.07 -10.77
CA ARG A 40 9.51 -4.46 -12.12
C ARG A 40 9.96 -5.88 -12.45
N SER A 41 11.19 -6.21 -12.10
CA SER A 41 11.77 -7.53 -12.39
C SER A 41 11.04 -8.62 -11.60
N GLU A 42 10.81 -8.39 -10.32
CA GLU A 42 10.13 -9.35 -9.45
C GLU A 42 8.67 -9.54 -9.84
N MET A 43 7.95 -8.47 -10.21
CA MET A 43 6.59 -8.55 -10.75
C MET A 43 6.53 -9.44 -11.99
N MET A 44 7.50 -9.33 -12.90
CA MET A 44 7.56 -10.17 -14.09
C MET A 44 7.86 -11.63 -13.76
N ILE A 45 8.74 -11.89 -12.80
CA ILE A 45 9.11 -13.25 -12.37
C ILE A 45 7.91 -13.96 -11.72
N ILE A 46 7.29 -13.32 -10.72
CA ILE A 46 6.14 -13.88 -9.98
C ILE A 46 4.96 -14.08 -10.93
N PHE A 47 4.66 -13.10 -11.79
CA PHE A 47 3.58 -13.23 -12.75
C PHE A 47 3.82 -14.37 -13.74
N LYS A 48 5.03 -14.49 -14.30
CA LYS A 48 5.37 -15.58 -15.22
C LYS A 48 5.25 -16.94 -14.53
N ARG A 49 5.67 -17.07 -13.27
CA ARG A 49 5.57 -18.32 -12.53
C ARG A 49 4.12 -18.72 -12.24
N LEU A 50 3.25 -17.76 -11.89
CA LEU A 50 1.87 -18.05 -11.52
C LEU A 50 0.93 -18.17 -12.73
N MET A 51 1.19 -17.43 -13.81
CA MET A 51 0.28 -17.30 -14.96
C MET A 51 0.82 -17.91 -16.26
N ASP A 52 2.06 -18.41 -16.24
CA ASP A 52 2.80 -18.90 -17.41
C ASP A 52 2.84 -17.92 -18.60
N SER A 53 2.65 -16.62 -18.34
CA SER A 53 2.56 -15.58 -19.36
C SER A 53 3.49 -14.41 -19.04
N TYR A 54 3.85 -13.64 -20.08
CA TYR A 54 4.67 -12.44 -19.96
C TYR A 54 3.79 -11.20 -19.87
N ILE A 55 4.19 -10.26 -19.01
CA ILE A 55 3.51 -8.98 -18.84
C ILE A 55 4.43 -7.80 -19.11
N LEU A 56 3.82 -6.71 -19.57
CA LEU A 56 4.44 -5.40 -19.65
C LEU A 56 4.08 -4.62 -18.38
N VAL A 57 5.06 -4.47 -17.49
CA VAL A 57 4.92 -3.62 -16.31
C VAL A 57 5.22 -2.17 -16.71
N LYS A 58 4.23 -1.29 -16.51
CA LYS A 58 4.36 0.16 -16.72
C LYS A 58 4.85 0.82 -15.43
N SER A 59 5.69 1.83 -15.57
CA SER A 59 6.11 2.69 -14.46
C SER A 59 5.64 4.11 -14.71
N THR A 60 5.03 4.71 -13.69
CA THR A 60 4.66 6.14 -13.69
C THR A 60 5.86 7.03 -13.33
N GLY A 61 6.97 6.44 -12.86
CA GLY A 61 8.14 7.16 -12.37
C GLY A 61 7.96 7.76 -10.95
N PRO A 62 9.03 8.36 -10.40
CA PRO A 62 8.99 8.95 -9.08
C PRO A 62 8.06 10.17 -9.07
N LYS A 63 7.08 10.17 -8.17
CA LYS A 63 6.25 11.35 -7.93
C LYS A 63 6.96 12.28 -6.94
N LEU A 64 7.04 13.56 -7.29
CA LEU A 64 7.53 14.60 -6.38
C LEU A 64 6.54 14.80 -5.22
N ARG A 65 7.04 15.26 -4.07
CA ARG A 65 6.24 15.49 -2.86
C ARG A 65 5.04 16.41 -3.11
N GLU A 66 5.19 17.37 -4.01
CA GLU A 66 4.15 18.30 -4.43
C GLU A 66 2.93 17.63 -5.08
N HIS A 67 3.05 16.42 -5.60
CA HIS A 67 1.91 15.64 -6.12
C HIS A 67 1.10 14.94 -5.01
N PHE A 68 1.62 14.91 -3.79
CA PHE A 68 0.96 14.29 -2.64
C PHE A 68 0.33 15.36 -1.76
N ASN A 69 -0.75 15.00 -1.04
CA ASN A 69 -1.48 15.87 -0.12
C ASN A 69 -2.09 17.14 -0.77
N LYS A 70 -2.26 17.16 -2.10
CA LYS A 70 -3.07 18.21 -2.73
C LYS A 70 -4.51 18.07 -2.23
N PRO A 71 -5.15 19.16 -1.76
CA PRO A 71 -6.57 19.11 -1.47
C PRO A 71 -7.31 18.70 -2.75
N PRO A 72 -8.32 17.84 -2.64
CA PRO A 72 -9.15 17.51 -3.78
C PRO A 72 -9.76 18.80 -4.36
N PRO A 73 -10.00 18.85 -5.68
CA PRO A 73 -10.72 19.97 -6.25
C PRO A 73 -12.07 20.13 -5.53
N PRO A 74 -12.52 21.35 -5.25
CA PRO A 74 -13.81 21.58 -4.62
C PRO A 74 -14.90 20.97 -5.51
N SER A 75 -15.59 19.94 -5.00
CA SER A 75 -16.77 19.36 -5.64
C SER A 75 -18.00 20.07 -5.10
N ASN A 76 -18.89 20.48 -5.99
CA ASN A 76 -20.20 21.06 -5.65
C ASN A 76 -21.28 19.97 -5.44
N ASP A 77 -20.94 18.70 -5.67
CA ASP A 77 -21.85 17.56 -5.56
C ASP A 77 -21.46 16.67 -4.36
N PRO A 78 -22.34 16.56 -3.33
CA PRO A 78 -22.08 15.72 -2.15
C PRO A 78 -22.03 14.21 -2.45
N SER A 79 -22.47 13.75 -3.63
CA SER A 79 -22.33 12.35 -4.07
C SER A 79 -20.98 12.07 -4.76
N GLU A 80 -20.24 13.09 -5.17
CA GLU A 80 -18.95 12.98 -5.89
C GLU A 80 -17.77 13.58 -5.10
N GLY A 81 -18.00 13.99 -3.85
CA GLY A 81 -17.00 14.62 -3.01
C GLY A 81 -15.90 13.65 -2.58
N ILE A 82 -14.67 13.87 -3.05
CA ILE A 82 -13.48 13.26 -2.43
C ILE A 82 -13.34 13.88 -1.03
N VAL A 83 -13.70 13.13 0.00
CA VAL A 83 -13.51 13.54 1.40
C VAL A 83 -12.04 13.31 1.79
N ARG A 84 -11.40 14.30 2.41
CA ARG A 84 -10.02 14.12 2.87
C ARG A 84 -10.04 13.22 4.10
N GLY A 85 -9.11 12.27 4.17
CA GLY A 85 -8.99 11.37 5.32
C GLY A 85 -8.79 12.07 6.67
N VAL A 86 -8.26 13.30 6.66
CA VAL A 86 -8.14 14.14 7.88
C VAL A 86 -9.50 14.60 8.40
N ASP A 87 -10.45 14.85 7.50
CA ASP A 87 -11.80 15.30 7.84
C ASP A 87 -12.66 14.13 8.34
N THR A 88 -12.28 12.90 8.00
CA THR A 88 -12.93 11.66 8.48
C THR A 88 -12.21 11.03 9.66
N TRP A 89 -11.07 11.56 10.09
CA TRP A 89 -10.23 10.92 11.10
C TRP A 89 -10.94 10.80 12.45
N ASP A 90 -11.70 11.82 12.83
CA ASP A 90 -12.49 11.82 14.05
C ASP A 90 -13.61 10.75 13.99
N LEU A 91 -14.25 10.57 12.83
CA LEU A 91 -15.26 9.54 12.59
C LEU A 91 -14.69 8.11 12.67
N VAL A 92 -13.45 7.92 12.19
CA VAL A 92 -12.77 6.61 12.20
C VAL A 92 -12.28 6.22 13.59
N ILE A 93 -11.87 7.20 14.41
CA ILE A 93 -11.43 6.93 15.80
C ILE A 93 -12.63 6.66 16.72
N GLU A 94 -13.78 7.28 16.45
CA GLU A 94 -15.01 7.02 17.21
C GLU A 94 -15.65 5.66 16.89
N ASP A 95 -15.29 5.03 15.77
CA ASP A 95 -15.76 3.70 15.42
C ASP A 95 -15.04 2.61 16.24
N THR A 96 -15.75 2.06 17.21
CA THR A 96 -15.33 0.92 18.04
C THR A 96 -15.62 -0.44 17.38
N SER A 97 -16.09 -0.45 16.12
CA SER A 97 -16.42 -1.68 15.41
C SER A 97 -15.16 -2.49 15.07
N ASN A 98 -15.22 -3.76 15.44
CA ASN A 98 -14.07 -4.63 15.66
C ASN A 98 -13.68 -5.39 14.38
N GLU A 99 -13.42 -4.71 13.24
CA GLU A 99 -13.25 -5.38 11.94
C GLU A 99 -11.88 -5.22 11.24
N TYR A 100 -11.38 -6.39 10.81
CA TYR A 100 -10.27 -6.77 9.92
C TYR A 100 -8.88 -6.11 10.05
N TYR A 101 -8.76 -4.79 10.13
CA TYR A 101 -7.45 -4.12 10.21
C TYR A 101 -6.88 -4.05 11.63
N SER A 102 -7.69 -4.42 12.64
CA SER A 102 -7.28 -4.43 14.05
C SER A 102 -6.09 -5.37 14.28
N ILE A 103 -5.97 -6.50 13.57
CA ILE A 103 -4.86 -7.43 13.76
C ILE A 103 -3.52 -6.78 13.38
N TYR A 104 -3.47 -6.09 12.24
CA TYR A 104 -2.25 -5.45 11.76
C TYR A 104 -1.90 -4.21 12.59
N HIS A 105 -2.91 -3.42 12.96
CA HIS A 105 -2.77 -2.27 13.85
C HIS A 105 -2.28 -2.70 15.25
N ASN A 106 -2.89 -3.74 15.83
CA ASN A 106 -2.50 -4.26 17.13
C ASN A 106 -1.11 -4.90 17.11
N ALA A 107 -0.74 -5.61 16.03
CA ALA A 107 0.61 -6.14 15.86
C ALA A 107 1.67 -5.02 15.79
N TRP A 108 1.39 -3.95 15.05
CA TRP A 108 2.27 -2.79 14.95
C TRP A 108 2.41 -2.03 16.28
N MET A 109 1.29 -1.77 16.96
CA MET A 109 1.27 -1.12 18.28
C MET A 109 2.06 -1.94 19.31
N LYS A 110 1.90 -3.26 19.30
CA LYS A 110 2.64 -4.18 20.18
C LYS A 110 4.15 -4.15 19.91
N TRP A 111 4.55 -4.16 18.64
CA TRP A 111 5.96 -4.02 18.25
C TRP A 111 6.56 -2.69 18.71
N ARG A 112 5.82 -1.58 18.52
CA ARG A 112 6.25 -0.24 18.93
C ARG A 112 6.45 -0.14 20.43
N TYR A 113 5.53 -0.71 21.21
CA TYR A 113 5.65 -0.74 22.67
C TYR A 113 6.90 -1.52 23.10
N GLN A 114 7.13 -2.71 22.55
CA GLN A 114 8.31 -3.54 22.87
C GLN A 114 9.64 -2.86 22.54
N LYS A 115 9.70 -2.08 21.46
CA LYS A 115 10.90 -1.30 21.10
C LYS A 115 11.19 -0.18 22.10
N ASN A 116 10.15 0.49 22.62
CA ASN A 116 10.30 1.59 23.58
C ASN A 116 10.60 1.15 25.02
N ILE A 117 10.35 -0.10 25.38
CA ILE A 117 10.70 -0.63 26.70
C ILE A 117 12.17 -1.08 26.74
N ASN A 118 12.74 -1.39 25.57
CA ASN A 118 14.11 -1.91 25.41
C ASN A 118 15.11 -0.85 24.92
N SER A 119 14.75 0.45 25.00
CA SER A 119 15.65 1.60 24.76
C SER A 119 15.72 2.44 26.04
#